data_AF-A0A328W6U3-F1
#
_entry.id   AF-A0A328W6U3-F1
#
_cell.length_a   1.000
_cell.length_b   1.000
_cell.length_c   1.000
_cell.angle_alpha   90.00
_cell.angle_beta   90.00
_cell.angle_gamma   90.00
#
_symmetry.space_group_name_H-M   'P 1'
#
loop_
_entity.id
_entity.type
_entity.pdbx_description
1 polymer ?
#
loop_
_entity_poly.entity_id
_entity_poly.type
_entity_poly.pdbx_seq_one_letter_code
_entity_poly.pdbx_strand_id
1 'polypeptide(L)'
;MNNTRTNIERHVFFLAWGFVLWLAATVIFHFWGDWLIDVRHPIRTAVSFIIAIPLIYGCIAPLFSSLGIPYSDRARLSIYIALPGMLLDILSLLFHPFVFPLIPVESIHVLIAWLFWAYSFIFLAGMRPIKLATRHHS
;
A
#
# COMPACT_ATOMS: atom_id res chain seq x y z
N MET A 1 -12.20 -4.34 31.69
CA MET A 1 -10.84 -3.79 31.48
C MET A 1 -10.05 -4.51 30.37
N ASN A 2 -10.70 -5.05 29.31
CA ASN A 2 -10.05 -5.83 28.24
C ASN A 2 -10.11 -5.20 26.83
N ASN A 3 -10.92 -4.16 26.61
CA ASN A 3 -11.10 -3.59 25.27
C ASN A 3 -9.94 -2.72 24.80
N THR A 4 -9.19 -2.09 25.70
CA THR A 4 -8.08 -1.21 25.32
C THR A 4 -6.86 -1.97 24.82
N ARG A 5 -6.50 -3.08 25.48
CA ARG A 5 -5.34 -3.90 25.10
C ARG A 5 -5.50 -4.55 23.73
N THR A 6 -6.68 -5.11 23.46
CA THR A 6 -7.01 -5.74 22.17
C THR A 6 -7.05 -4.74 21.00
N ASN A 7 -7.37 -3.47 21.27
CA ASN A 7 -7.30 -2.41 20.26
C ASN A 7 -5.87 -1.95 19.98
N ILE A 8 -5.01 -1.86 21.00
CA ILE A 8 -3.59 -1.53 20.83
C ILE A 8 -2.89 -2.62 20.02
N GLU A 9 -3.09 -3.89 20.37
CA GLU A 9 -2.51 -5.03 19.63
C GLU A 9 -2.94 -5.03 18.16
N ARG A 10 -4.21 -4.72 17.89
CA ARG A 10 -4.70 -4.54 16.51
C ARG A 10 -4.01 -3.39 15.79
N HIS A 11 -3.91 -2.19 16.39
CA HIS A 11 -3.24 -1.06 15.74
C HIS A 11 -1.77 -1.36 15.43
N VAL A 12 -1.06 -1.99 16.38
CA VAL A 12 0.33 -2.42 16.19
C VAL A 12 0.44 -3.44 15.06
N PHE A 13 -0.51 -4.38 14.96
CA PHE A 13 -0.56 -5.33 13.86
C PHE A 13 -0.73 -4.63 12.50
N PHE A 14 -1.63 -3.65 12.38
CA PHE A 14 -1.80 -2.91 11.12
C PHE A 14 -0.58 -2.04 10.77
N LEU A 15 0.08 -1.46 11.76
CA LEU A 15 1.37 -0.75 11.58
C LEU A 15 2.46 -1.69 11.09
N ALA A 16 2.59 -2.86 11.71
CA ALA A 16 3.55 -3.89 11.31
C ALA A 16 3.24 -4.41 9.89
N TRP A 17 1.96 -4.56 9.54
CA TRP A 17 1.55 -4.94 8.19
C TRP A 17 1.98 -3.90 7.15
N GLY A 18 1.77 -2.62 7.47
CA GLY A 18 2.27 -1.50 6.64
C GLY A 18 3.78 -1.56 6.42
N PHE A 19 4.54 -1.81 7.49
CA PHE A 19 5.98 -2.01 7.41
C PHE A 19 6.37 -3.20 6.52
N VAL A 20 5.68 -4.33 6.63
CA VAL A 20 5.94 -5.51 5.79
C VAL A 20 5.64 -5.23 4.33
N LEU A 21 4.54 -4.54 4.03
CA LEU A 21 4.20 -4.14 2.65
C LEU A 21 5.26 -3.22 2.06
N TRP A 22 5.71 -2.23 2.84
CA TRP A 22 6.80 -1.34 2.45
C TRP A 22 8.10 -2.10 2.20
N LEU A 23 8.49 -3.01 3.10
CA LEU A 23 9.72 -3.78 2.97
C LEU A 23 9.68 -4.68 1.73
N ALA A 24 8.55 -5.34 1.50
CA ALA A 24 8.34 -6.17 0.31
C ALA A 24 8.44 -5.34 -0.98
N ALA A 25 7.78 -4.19 -1.04
CA ALA A 25 7.87 -3.28 -2.17
C ALA A 25 9.32 -2.80 -2.38
N THR A 26 10.00 -2.40 -1.31
CA THR A 26 11.39 -1.93 -1.35
C THR A 26 12.31 -3.00 -1.93
N VAL A 27 12.20 -4.25 -1.46
CA VAL A 27 12.98 -5.37 -1.99
C VAL A 27 12.69 -5.61 -3.47
N ILE A 28 11.42 -5.56 -3.87
CA ILE A 28 11.03 -5.73 -5.28
C ILE A 28 11.65 -4.64 -6.15
N PHE A 29 11.54 -3.36 -5.76
CA PHE A 29 12.16 -2.25 -6.52
C PHE A 29 13.69 -2.23 -6.42
N HIS A 30 14.27 -2.74 -5.34
CA HIS A 30 15.72 -2.83 -5.21
C HIS A 30 16.32 -3.77 -6.26
N PHE A 31 15.69 -4.93 -6.48
CA PHE A 31 16.20 -5.98 -7.38
C PHE A 31 15.61 -5.95 -8.80
N TRP A 32 14.41 -5.38 -8.98
CA TRP A 32 13.71 -5.32 -10.28
C TRP A 32 13.28 -3.89 -10.67
N GLY A 33 13.88 -2.88 -10.05
CA GLY A 33 13.49 -1.48 -10.25
C GLY A 33 13.63 -1.00 -11.69
N ASP A 34 14.68 -1.41 -12.40
CA ASP A 34 14.93 -1.07 -13.80
C ASP A 34 13.86 -1.60 -14.76
N TRP A 35 13.31 -2.78 -14.45
CA TRP A 35 12.26 -3.41 -15.22
C TRP A 35 10.89 -2.82 -14.92
N LEU A 36 10.65 -2.46 -13.65
CA LEU A 36 9.35 -1.97 -13.17
C LEU A 36 9.14 -0.47 -13.41
N ILE A 37 10.20 0.34 -13.30
CA ILE A 37 10.14 1.80 -13.33
C ILE A 37 11.27 2.33 -14.22
N ASP A 38 10.91 2.68 -15.45
CA ASP A 38 11.83 3.29 -16.41
C ASP A 38 11.06 4.23 -17.34
N VAL A 39 11.48 5.51 -17.36
CA VAL A 39 10.94 6.55 -18.24
C VAL A 39 11.16 6.21 -19.72
N ARG A 40 12.23 5.48 -20.05
CA ARG A 40 12.57 5.10 -21.43
C ARG A 40 11.64 4.00 -21.97
N HIS A 41 10.99 3.26 -21.07
CA HIS A 41 10.13 2.13 -21.41
C HIS A 41 8.74 2.29 -20.76
N PRO A 42 7.93 3.25 -21.22
CA PRO A 42 6.68 3.63 -20.57
C PRO A 42 5.66 2.49 -20.49
N ILE A 43 5.71 1.53 -21.43
CA ILE A 43 4.81 0.36 -21.42
C ILE A 43 5.07 -0.53 -20.21
N ARG A 44 6.34 -0.78 -19.84
CA ARG A 44 6.69 -1.61 -18.67
C ARG A 44 6.23 -0.95 -17.37
N THR A 45 6.47 0.36 -17.28
CA THR A 45 5.98 1.20 -16.18
C THR A 45 4.45 1.16 -16.10
N ALA A 46 3.72 1.28 -17.21
CA ALA A 46 2.25 1.21 -17.18
C ALA A 46 1.75 -0.15 -16.67
N VAL A 47 2.41 -1.25 -17.06
CA VAL A 47 2.10 -2.60 -16.55
C VAL A 47 2.32 -2.68 -15.04
N SER A 48 3.40 -2.08 -14.51
CA SER A 48 3.65 -2.07 -13.05
C SER A 48 2.57 -1.29 -12.28
N PHE A 49 2.05 -0.18 -12.83
CA PHE A 49 0.91 0.54 -12.27
C PHE A 49 -0.39 -0.27 -12.28
N ILE A 50 -0.64 -1.03 -13.35
CA ILE A 50 -1.84 -1.88 -13.47
C ILE A 50 -1.78 -3.04 -12.48
N ILE A 51 -0.62 -3.71 -12.36
CA ILE A 51 -0.40 -4.83 -11.43
C ILE A 51 -0.51 -4.39 -9.97
N ALA A 52 -0.14 -3.14 -9.64
CA ALA A 52 -0.28 -2.60 -8.30
C ALA A 52 -1.73 -2.65 -7.78
N ILE A 53 -2.73 -2.49 -8.66
CA ILE A 53 -4.15 -2.48 -8.29
C ILE A 53 -4.60 -3.80 -7.65
N PRO A 54 -4.54 -4.96 -8.35
CA PRO A 54 -4.94 -6.24 -7.77
C PRO A 54 -4.02 -6.65 -6.62
N LEU A 55 -2.73 -6.27 -6.65
CA LEU A 55 -1.80 -6.57 -5.57
C LEU A 55 -2.21 -5.90 -4.26
N ILE A 56 -2.43 -4.59 -4.29
CA ILE A 56 -2.81 -3.83 -3.09
C ILE A 56 -4.19 -4.25 -2.62
N TYR A 57 -5.14 -4.40 -3.53
CA TYR A 57 -6.48 -4.86 -3.15
C TYR A 57 -6.43 -6.28 -2.55
N GLY A 58 -5.63 -7.17 -3.13
CA GLY A 58 -5.40 -8.53 -2.64
C GLY A 58 -4.70 -8.59 -1.29
N CYS A 59 -3.89 -7.60 -0.93
CA CYS A 59 -3.26 -7.53 0.40
C CYS A 59 -4.18 -6.91 1.46
N ILE A 60 -5.01 -5.94 1.09
CA ILE A 60 -5.77 -5.13 2.06
C ILE A 60 -7.22 -5.66 2.25
N ALA A 61 -7.90 -6.07 1.18
CA ALA A 61 -9.28 -6.52 1.26
C ALA A 61 -9.48 -7.78 2.13
N PRO A 62 -8.69 -8.87 1.98
CA PRO A 62 -8.85 -10.04 2.84
C PRO A 62 -8.44 -9.75 4.28
N LEU A 63 -7.51 -8.82 4.52
CA LEU A 63 -7.13 -8.40 5.87
C LEU A 63 -8.33 -7.81 6.63
N PHE A 64 -9.09 -6.89 6.00
CA PHE A 64 -10.29 -6.33 6.60
C PHE A 64 -11.44 -7.34 6.72
N SER A 65 -11.58 -8.24 5.74
CA SER A 65 -12.61 -9.27 5.76
C SER A 65 -12.37 -10.32 6.85
N SER A 66 -11.13 -10.82 6.97
CA SER A 66 -10.76 -11.87 7.92
C SER A 66 -10.83 -11.39 9.38
N LEU A 67 -10.55 -10.11 9.63
CA LEU A 67 -10.57 -9.53 10.97
C LEU A 67 -11.95 -8.95 11.35
N GLY A 68 -12.96 -9.07 10.48
CA GLY A 68 -14.33 -8.62 10.74
C GLY A 68 -14.43 -7.12 11.03
N ILE A 69 -13.56 -6.30 10.41
CA ILE A 69 -13.43 -4.89 10.76
C ILE A 69 -14.68 -4.11 10.30
N PRO A 70 -15.35 -3.37 11.21
CA PRO A 70 -16.50 -2.54 10.87
C PRO A 70 -16.09 -1.40 9.93
N TYR A 71 -16.97 -1.03 9.01
CA TYR A 71 -16.69 0.00 8.00
C TYR A 71 -16.29 1.36 8.60
N SER A 72 -16.78 1.69 9.80
CA SER A 72 -16.41 2.91 10.52
C SER A 72 -14.91 3.00 10.81
N ASP A 73 -14.25 1.86 11.01
CA ASP A 73 -12.88 1.79 11.50
C ASP A 73 -11.87 1.52 10.38
N ARG A 74 -12.33 1.02 9.22
CA ARG A 74 -11.46 0.67 8.08
C ARG A 74 -10.67 1.85 7.55
N ALA A 75 -11.27 3.03 7.46
CA ALA A 75 -10.57 4.24 7.03
C ALA A 75 -9.45 4.65 8.01
N ARG A 76 -9.69 4.48 9.32
CA ARG A 76 -8.66 4.75 10.33
C ARG A 76 -7.54 3.71 10.29
N LEU A 77 -7.89 2.44 10.08
CA LEU A 77 -6.92 1.35 10.00
C LEU A 77 -6.09 1.39 8.71
N SER A 78 -6.65 1.81 7.58
CA SER A 78 -5.87 2.01 6.35
C SER A 78 -4.81 3.10 6.52
N ILE A 79 -5.08 4.15 7.30
CA ILE A 79 -4.07 5.15 7.69
C ILE A 79 -2.95 4.49 8.48
N TYR A 80 -3.25 3.64 9.46
CA TYR A 80 -2.22 2.93 10.23
C TYR A 80 -1.37 1.99 9.36
N ILE A 81 -1.93 1.41 8.29
CA ILE A 81 -1.16 0.61 7.33
C ILE A 81 -0.25 1.52 6.47
N ALA A 82 -0.78 2.62 5.94
CA ALA A 82 -0.03 3.46 5.00
C ALA A 82 1.08 4.28 5.67
N LEU A 83 0.80 4.86 6.86
CA LEU A 83 1.67 5.81 7.54
C LEU A 83 3.13 5.32 7.72
N PRO A 84 3.41 4.12 8.25
CA PRO A 84 4.79 3.65 8.42
C PRO A 84 5.51 3.50 7.08
N GLY A 85 4.84 2.99 6.06
CA GLY A 85 5.40 2.86 4.72
C GLY A 85 5.74 4.22 4.12
N MET A 86 4.83 5.20 4.21
CA MET A 86 5.06 6.56 3.69
C MET A 86 6.27 7.22 4.37
N LEU A 87 6.44 7.05 5.68
CA LEU A 87 7.59 7.60 6.41
C LEU A 87 8.91 6.94 5.99
N LEU A 88 8.89 5.63 5.80
CA LEU A 88 10.08 4.88 5.38
C LEU A 88 10.41 5.11 3.90
N ASP A 89 9.42 5.38 3.05
CA ASP A 89 9.63 5.78 1.66
C ASP A 89 10.37 7.10 1.56
N ILE A 90 10.12 8.07 2.45
CA ILE A 90 10.88 9.32 2.49
C ILE A 90 12.37 9.02 2.68
N LEU A 91 12.72 8.13 3.62
CA LEU A 91 14.10 7.71 3.83
C LEU A 91 14.64 6.92 2.62
N SER A 92 13.83 6.04 2.05
CA SER A 92 14.20 5.23 0.89
C SER A 92 14.50 6.07 -0.35
N LEU A 93 13.72 7.12 -0.57
CA LEU A 93 13.92 8.09 -1.64
C LEU A 93 15.11 9.01 -1.36
N LEU A 94 15.31 9.41 -0.10
CA LEU A 94 16.48 10.24 0.28
C LEU A 94 17.80 9.50 0.06
N PHE A 95 17.82 8.20 0.38
CA PHE A 95 18.96 7.30 0.14
C PHE A 95 18.78 6.45 -1.12
N HIS A 96 18.05 6.97 -2.12
CA HIS A 96 17.70 6.23 -3.33
C HIS A 96 18.89 5.53 -4.01
N PRO A 97 20.09 6.15 -4.19
CA PRO A 97 21.21 5.44 -4.83
C PRO A 97 21.64 4.16 -4.10
N PHE A 98 21.37 4.07 -2.79
CA PHE A 98 21.66 2.91 -1.97
C PHE A 98 20.47 1.93 -1.91
N VAL A 99 19.25 2.47 -1.80
CA VAL A 99 18.02 1.66 -1.62
C VAL A 99 17.45 1.16 -2.95
N PHE A 100 17.60 1.92 -4.03
CA PHE A 100 17.12 1.61 -5.38
C PHE A 100 18.22 1.83 -6.42
N PRO A 101 19.33 1.07 -6.37
CA PRO A 101 20.47 1.29 -7.26
C PRO A 101 20.15 1.07 -8.75
N LEU A 102 19.10 0.29 -9.03
CA LEU A 102 18.69 -0.06 -10.39
C LEU A 102 17.77 0.98 -11.04
N ILE A 103 17.16 1.88 -10.27
CA ILE A 103 16.27 2.91 -10.82
C ILE A 103 17.15 4.12 -11.20
N PRO A 104 17.11 4.60 -12.45
CA PRO A 104 17.86 5.79 -12.82
C PRO A 104 17.26 7.03 -12.16
N VAL A 105 18.10 8.02 -11.82
CA VAL A 105 17.69 9.27 -11.16
C VAL A 105 16.61 9.99 -11.95
N GLU A 106 16.67 9.93 -13.28
CA GLU A 106 15.64 10.47 -14.17
C GLU A 106 14.24 9.89 -13.90
N SER A 107 14.13 8.65 -13.41
CA SER A 107 12.86 7.94 -13.19
C SER A 107 12.32 8.07 -11.76
N ILE A 108 13.00 8.80 -10.87
CA ILE A 108 12.54 8.98 -9.48
C ILE A 108 11.14 9.59 -9.40
N HIS A 109 10.81 10.55 -10.27
CA HIS A 109 9.48 11.15 -10.30
C HIS A 109 8.38 10.12 -10.62
N VAL A 110 8.69 9.11 -11.45
CA VAL A 110 7.78 8.00 -11.77
C VAL A 110 7.61 7.07 -10.57
N LEU A 111 8.71 6.75 -9.87
CA LEU A 111 8.66 5.97 -8.63
C LEU A 111 7.80 6.68 -7.58
N ILE A 112 7.98 7.98 -7.39
CA ILE A 112 7.16 8.79 -6.47
C ILE A 112 5.69 8.72 -6.87
N ALA A 113 5.37 8.89 -8.15
CA ALA A 113 3.99 8.76 -8.64
C ALA A 113 3.42 7.35 -8.37
N TRP A 114 4.24 6.31 -8.55
CA TRP A 114 3.85 4.92 -8.26
C TRP A 114 3.55 4.72 -6.77
N LEU A 115 4.37 5.28 -5.87
CA LEU A 115 4.14 5.20 -4.43
C LEU A 115 2.83 5.91 -4.05
N PHE A 116 2.61 7.14 -4.53
CA PHE A 116 1.34 7.87 -4.30
C PHE A 116 0.12 7.11 -4.84
N TRP A 117 0.27 6.48 -6.01
CA TRP A 117 -0.75 5.63 -6.61
C TRP A 117 -1.08 4.44 -5.70
N ALA A 118 -0.06 3.75 -5.18
CA ALA A 118 -0.23 2.63 -4.29
C ALA A 118 -0.95 3.02 -2.97
N TYR A 119 -0.48 4.07 -2.30
CA TYR A 119 -1.10 4.54 -1.05
C TYR A 119 -2.54 5.01 -1.24
N SER A 120 -2.85 5.62 -2.38
CA SER A 120 -4.22 6.01 -2.72
C SER A 120 -5.15 4.80 -2.73
N PHE A 121 -4.71 3.65 -3.25
CA PHE A 121 -5.52 2.41 -3.19
C PHE A 121 -5.67 1.84 -1.79
N ILE A 122 -4.64 1.93 -0.95
CA ILE A 122 -4.73 1.52 0.46
C ILE A 122 -5.84 2.34 1.16
N PHE A 123 -5.87 3.65 0.93
CA PHE A 123 -6.93 4.51 1.47
C PHE A 123 -8.30 4.18 0.88
N LEU A 124 -8.42 4.03 -0.45
CA LEU A 124 -9.68 3.67 -1.12
C LEU A 124 -10.23 2.32 -0.63
N ALA A 125 -9.36 1.34 -0.39
CA ALA A 125 -9.76 0.04 0.18
C ALA A 125 -10.34 0.18 1.59
N GLY A 126 -9.81 1.11 2.39
CA GLY A 126 -10.36 1.46 3.71
C GLY A 126 -11.66 2.27 3.65
N MET A 127 -11.85 3.08 2.60
CA MET A 127 -13.01 3.97 2.45
C MET A 127 -14.24 3.28 1.88
N ARG A 128 -14.12 2.20 1.10
CA ARG A 128 -15.29 1.58 0.44
C ARG A 128 -16.30 1.02 1.44
N PRO A 129 -17.55 1.51 1.47
CA PRO A 129 -18.66 0.71 1.98
C PRO A 129 -19.01 -0.30 0.88
N ILE A 130 -18.65 -1.57 1.05
CA ILE A 130 -19.25 -2.62 0.21
C ILE A 130 -20.68 -2.82 0.72
N LYS A 131 -21.58 -1.93 0.31
CA LYS A 131 -23.02 -2.19 0.29
C LYS A 131 -23.38 -2.62 -1.12
N LEU A 132 -23.21 -3.91 -1.41
CA LEU A 132 -24.17 -4.60 -2.27
C LEU A 132 -25.32 -5.05 -1.36
N ALA A 133 -26.08 -4.09 -0.86
CA ALA A 133 -27.38 -4.36 -0.28
C ALA A 133 -28.38 -4.30 -1.43
N THR A 134 -28.60 -5.44 -2.08
CA THR A 134 -29.80 -5.67 -2.89
C THR A 134 -31.01 -5.46 -1.99
N ARG A 135 -31.64 -4.28 -2.08
CA ARG A 135 -32.98 -4.06 -1.54
C ARG A 135 -33.97 -4.78 -2.47
N HIS A 136 -34.32 -6.02 -2.13
CA HIS A 136 -35.62 -6.54 -2.50
C HIS A 136 -36.64 -5.90 -1.55
N HIS A 137 -37.44 -4.97 -2.07
CA HIS A 137 -38.73 -4.65 -1.47
C HIS A 137 -39.78 -5.44 -2.25
N SER A 138 -40.28 -6.49 -1.62
CA SER A 138 -41.60 -7.09 -1.88
C SER A 138 -42.70 -6.18 -1.36
#